data_AF-A0A2S2NFR1-F1
#
_entry.id   AF-A0A2S2NFR1-F1
#
_cell.length_a   1.000
_cell.length_b   1.000
_cell.length_c   1.000
_cell.angle_alpha   90.00
_cell.angle_beta   90.00
_cell.angle_gamma   90.00
#
_symmetry.space_group_name_H-M   'P 1'
#
loop_
_entity.id
_entity.type
_entity.pdbx_description
1 polymer ?
#
loop_
_entity_poly.entity_id
_entity_poly.type
_entity_poly.pdbx_seq_one_letter_code
_entity_poly.pdbx_strand_id
1 'polypeptide(L)'
;VRRWLNSISYSTGFSSNAFQKMSCKLAIQLLSRSVAASIKTCVATGQLKSSTAINTANFFIAVNDIFDSGNSKHLFDNNSNKRPISVKNPQIFSNLKKAILIFKKAGK
;
A
#
# COMPACT_ATOMS: atom_id res chain seq x y z
N VAL A 1 -7.16 2.34 -12.08
CA VAL A 1 -6.45 1.16 -11.52
C VAL A 1 -6.06 0.14 -12.59
N ARG A 2 -7.01 -0.46 -13.34
CA ARG A 2 -6.71 -1.43 -14.43
C ARG A 2 -5.67 -0.94 -15.45
N ARG A 3 -5.79 0.31 -15.90
CA ARG A 3 -4.86 0.95 -16.86
C ARG A 3 -3.45 1.18 -16.28
N TRP A 4 -3.35 1.40 -14.97
CA TRP A 4 -2.08 1.56 -14.25
C TRP A 4 -1.41 0.20 -14.00
N LEU A 5 -2.19 -0.82 -13.61
CA LEU A 5 -1.71 -2.21 -13.51
C LEU A 5 -1.19 -2.73 -14.86
N ASN A 6 -1.88 -2.43 -15.96
CA ASN A 6 -1.41 -2.80 -17.29
C ASN A 6 -0.12 -2.05 -17.67
N SER A 7 -0.02 -0.75 -17.37
CA SER A 7 1.21 0.03 -17.60
C SER A 7 2.42 -0.51 -16.84
N ILE A 8 2.21 -1.05 -15.63
CA ILE A 8 3.27 -1.71 -14.86
C ILE A 8 3.64 -3.03 -15.53
N SER A 9 2.66 -3.85 -15.93
CA SER A 9 2.92 -5.08 -16.72
C SER A 9 3.80 -4.85 -17.94
N TYR A 10 3.57 -3.78 -18.69
CA TYR A 10 4.35 -3.45 -19.89
C TYR A 10 5.75 -2.86 -19.60
N SER A 11 5.92 -2.07 -18.53
CA SER A 11 7.21 -1.41 -18.22
C SER A 11 8.17 -2.26 -17.39
N THR A 12 7.67 -3.32 -16.74
CA THR A 12 8.47 -4.16 -15.82
C THR A 12 8.52 -5.64 -16.23
N GLY A 13 8.00 -6.00 -17.40
CA GLY A 13 7.98 -7.40 -17.87
C GLY A 13 7.07 -8.32 -17.06
N PHE A 14 6.04 -7.79 -16.37
CA PHE A 14 5.09 -8.61 -15.61
C PHE A 14 4.00 -9.18 -16.51
N SER A 15 4.35 -10.13 -17.37
CA SER A 15 3.43 -11.25 -17.57
C SER A 15 3.55 -12.07 -16.28
N SER A 16 2.66 -11.82 -15.32
CA SER A 16 2.77 -12.51 -14.02
C SER A 16 2.48 -13.98 -14.24
N ASN A 17 3.54 -14.79 -14.31
CA ASN A 17 3.40 -16.24 -14.29
C ASN A 17 2.66 -16.63 -12.99
N ALA A 18 1.98 -17.78 -12.97
CA ALA A 18 1.17 -18.22 -11.84
C ALA A 18 1.94 -18.11 -10.49
N PHE A 19 3.24 -18.42 -10.50
CA PHE A 19 4.11 -18.29 -9.33
C PHE A 19 4.34 -16.85 -8.86
N GLN A 20 4.42 -15.88 -9.78
CA GLN A 20 4.59 -14.46 -9.42
C GLN A 20 3.31 -13.88 -8.82
N LYS A 21 2.13 -14.35 -9.25
CA LYS A 21 0.84 -13.94 -8.67
C LYS A 21 0.68 -14.35 -7.20
N MET A 22 1.35 -15.44 -6.80
CA MET A 22 1.36 -15.90 -5.40
C MET A 22 2.37 -15.14 -4.52
N SER A 23 3.24 -14.32 -5.12
CA SER A 23 4.29 -13.62 -4.37
C SER A 23 3.75 -12.41 -3.62
N CYS A 24 3.58 -12.55 -2.31
CA CYS A 24 3.22 -11.43 -1.43
C CYS A 24 4.31 -10.32 -1.45
N LYS A 25 5.59 -10.70 -1.64
CA LYS A 25 6.71 -9.76 -1.74
C LYS A 25 6.49 -8.71 -2.83
N LEU A 26 6.04 -9.16 -4.01
CA LEU A 26 5.76 -8.28 -5.13
C LEU A 26 4.63 -7.31 -4.82
N ALA A 27 3.53 -7.81 -4.26
CA ALA A 27 2.37 -7.00 -3.92
C ALA A 27 2.72 -5.88 -2.93
N ILE A 28 3.54 -6.19 -1.93
CA ILE A 28 4.01 -5.22 -0.92
C ILE A 28 4.90 -4.16 -1.55
N GLN A 29 5.84 -4.55 -2.42
CA GLN A 29 6.74 -3.60 -3.09
C GLN A 29 5.95 -2.60 -3.96
N LEU A 30 4.93 -3.09 -4.68
CA LEU A 30 4.06 -2.28 -5.52
C LEU A 30 3.22 -1.27 -4.71
N LEU A 31 2.71 -1.70 -3.56
CA LEU A 31 1.82 -0.91 -2.70
C LEU A 31 2.58 -0.15 -1.59
N SER A 32 3.84 0.18 -1.84
CA SER A 32 4.73 0.77 -0.84
C SER A 32 4.61 2.29 -0.73
N ARG A 33 5.10 2.83 0.40
CA ARG A 33 5.16 4.28 0.65
C ARG A 33 6.01 5.05 -0.36
N SER A 34 7.08 4.45 -0.89
CA SER A 34 7.92 5.09 -1.91
C SER A 34 7.17 5.28 -3.23
N VAL A 35 6.41 4.27 -3.68
CA VAL A 35 5.56 4.38 -4.87
C VAL A 35 4.48 5.46 -4.67
N ALA A 36 3.87 5.52 -3.47
CA ALA A 36 2.93 6.57 -3.14
C ALA A 36 3.55 7.98 -3.19
N ALA A 37 4.78 8.13 -2.70
CA ALA A 37 5.52 9.39 -2.77
C ALA A 37 5.80 9.79 -4.22
N SER A 38 6.25 8.85 -5.06
CA SER A 38 6.45 9.09 -6.49
C SER A 38 5.17 9.55 -7.20
N ILE A 39 4.02 8.91 -6.91
CA ILE A 39 2.72 9.35 -7.46
C ILE A 39 2.41 10.79 -7.05
N LYS A 40 2.59 11.14 -5.77
CA LYS A 40 2.35 12.51 -5.28
C LYS A 40 3.28 13.52 -5.96
N THR A 41 4.57 13.18 -6.13
CA THR A 41 5.54 14.02 -6.83
C THR A 41 5.14 14.22 -8.29
N CYS A 42 4.80 13.16 -9.03
CA CYS A 42 4.39 13.27 -10.43
C CYS A 42 3.10 14.10 -10.61
N VAL A 43 2.19 14.07 -9.63
CA VAL A 43 1.02 14.97 -9.63
C VAL A 43 1.46 16.42 -9.41
N ALA A 44 2.33 16.66 -8.43
CA ALA A 44 2.82 18.00 -8.10
C ALA A 44 3.62 18.64 -9.25
N THR A 45 4.40 17.85 -9.99
CA THR A 45 5.16 18.31 -11.17
C THR A 45 4.31 18.41 -12.44
N GLY A 46 3.02 18.06 -12.38
CA GLY A 46 2.12 18.09 -13.53
C GLY A 46 2.37 16.98 -14.57
N GLN A 47 3.29 16.05 -14.30
CA GLN A 47 3.58 14.89 -15.14
C GLN A 47 2.44 13.87 -15.12
N LEU A 48 1.71 13.77 -14.01
CA LEU A 48 0.55 12.89 -13.85
C LEU A 48 -0.74 13.70 -13.69
N LYS A 49 -1.46 13.87 -14.81
CA LYS A 49 -2.71 14.63 -14.90
C LYS A 49 -3.94 13.75 -14.63
N SER A 50 -3.99 13.12 -13.46
CA SER A 50 -5.14 12.29 -13.06
C SER A 50 -5.76 12.80 -11.76
N SER A 51 -7.06 13.07 -11.80
CA SER A 51 -7.86 13.50 -10.64
C SER A 51 -7.91 12.46 -9.51
N THR A 52 -7.61 11.19 -9.81
CA THR A 52 -7.66 10.08 -8.86
C THR A 52 -6.28 9.66 -8.35
N ALA A 53 -5.19 10.27 -8.85
CA ALA A 53 -3.83 9.88 -8.50
C ALA A 53 -3.52 10.07 -7.01
N ILE A 54 -3.95 11.19 -6.41
CA ILE A 54 -3.76 11.46 -4.98
C ILE A 54 -4.52 10.44 -4.12
N ASN A 55 -5.76 10.11 -4.50
CA ASN A 55 -6.55 9.08 -3.81
C ASN A 55 -5.85 7.72 -3.88
N THR A 56 -5.27 7.39 -5.04
CA THR A 56 -4.50 6.15 -5.23
C THR A 56 -3.25 6.12 -4.33
N ALA A 57 -2.48 7.21 -4.27
CA ALA A 57 -1.32 7.31 -3.39
C ALA A 57 -1.70 7.18 -1.90
N ASN A 58 -2.82 7.79 -1.49
CA ASN A 58 -3.32 7.68 -0.12
C ASN A 58 -3.80 6.26 0.22
N PHE A 59 -4.36 5.54 -0.76
CA PHE A 59 -4.67 4.12 -0.62
C PHE A 59 -3.40 3.28 -0.41
N PHE A 60 -2.31 3.55 -1.14
CA PHE A 60 -1.06 2.79 -1.00
C PHE A 60 -0.47 2.95 0.39
N ILE A 61 -0.46 4.20 0.91
CA ILE A 61 -0.02 4.46 2.28
C ILE A 61 -0.88 3.68 3.28
N ALA A 62 -2.21 3.70 3.11
CA ALA A 62 -3.11 2.99 3.99
C ALA A 62 -2.85 1.47 3.98
N VAL A 63 -2.68 0.85 2.81
CA VAL A 63 -2.39 -0.59 2.70
C VAL A 63 -1.02 -0.92 3.29
N ASN A 64 0.01 -0.12 3.01
CA ASN A 64 1.34 -0.31 3.60
C ASN A 64 1.27 -0.28 5.13
N ASP A 65 0.55 0.68 5.71
CA ASP A 65 0.45 0.83 7.16
C ASP A 65 -0.32 -0.31 7.82
N ILE A 66 -1.37 -0.81 7.17
CA ILE A 66 -2.11 -2.00 7.58
C ILE A 66 -1.18 -3.22 7.54
N PHE A 67 -0.39 -3.38 6.47
CA PHE A 67 0.52 -4.49 6.33
C PHE A 67 1.63 -4.46 7.39
N ASP A 68 2.27 -3.30 7.60
CA ASP A 68 3.27 -3.10 8.64
C ASP A 68 2.71 -3.41 10.04
N SER A 69 1.48 -2.96 10.30
CA SER A 69 0.73 -3.21 11.55
C SER A 69 0.47 -4.70 11.81
N GLY A 70 0.23 -5.48 10.75
CA GLY A 70 0.00 -6.93 10.84
C GLY A 70 1.29 -7.76 10.82
N ASN A 71 2.43 -7.17 10.45
CA ASN A 71 3.70 -7.88 10.25
C ASN A 71 4.82 -7.32 11.16
N SER A 72 4.46 -6.91 12.37
CA SER A 72 5.39 -6.48 13.41
C SER A 72 6.31 -7.64 13.86
N LYS A 73 7.60 -7.36 14.03
CA LYS A 73 8.60 -8.35 14.50
C LYS A 73 9.38 -7.94 15.74
N HIS A 74 9.47 -6.64 16.02
CA HIS A 74 10.31 -6.09 17.08
C HIS A 74 9.50 -5.22 18.03
N LEU A 75 9.77 -5.33 19.33
CA LEU A 75 9.15 -4.49 20.36
C LEU A 75 9.43 -3.00 20.12
N PHE A 76 10.67 -2.68 19.75
CA PHE A 76 11.14 -1.35 19.45
C PHE A 76 11.53 -1.28 17.97
N ASP A 77 10.70 -0.61 17.17
CA ASP A 77 10.95 -0.34 15.76
C ASP A 77 10.86 1.17 15.53
N ASN A 78 11.72 1.68 14.65
CA ASN A 78 11.70 3.09 14.23
C ASN A 78 10.38 3.43 13.54
N ASN A 79 9.84 2.49 12.77
CA ASN A 79 8.49 2.58 12.23
C ASN A 79 7.48 2.18 13.31
N SER A 80 6.71 3.16 13.78
CA SER A 80 5.68 2.96 14.80
C SER A 80 4.58 1.99 14.38
N ASN A 81 4.36 1.79 13.08
CA ASN A 81 3.41 0.80 12.56
C ASN A 81 3.95 -0.63 12.60
N LYS A 82 5.27 -0.85 12.72
CA LYS A 82 5.88 -2.19 12.81
C LYS A 82 6.11 -2.68 14.24
N ARG A 83 5.61 -1.94 15.22
CA ARG A 83 5.64 -2.32 16.63
C ARG A 83 4.50 -3.29 16.96
N PRO A 84 4.53 -4.01 18.09
CA PRO A 84 3.50 -4.98 18.40
C PRO A 84 2.17 -4.33 18.76
N ILE A 85 1.07 -5.03 18.46
CA ILE A 85 -0.29 -4.64 18.85
C ILE A 85 -0.34 -4.53 20.38
N SER A 86 -0.53 -3.31 20.89
CA SER A 86 -0.65 -3.06 22.32
C SER A 86 -1.32 -1.71 22.57
N VAL A 87 -1.83 -1.51 23.78
CA VAL A 87 -2.40 -0.21 24.21
C VAL A 87 -1.41 0.96 24.09
N LYS A 88 -0.10 0.68 24.11
CA LYS A 88 0.98 1.67 23.92
C LYS A 88 1.13 2.10 22.46
N ASN A 89 0.59 1.33 21.51
CA ASN A 89 0.63 1.59 20.07
C ASN A 89 -0.80 1.73 19.50
N PRO A 90 -1.58 2.74 19.92
CA PRO A 90 -2.99 2.88 19.54
C PRO A 90 -3.20 3.05 18.02
N GLN A 91 -2.19 3.57 17.31
CA GLN A 91 -2.20 3.73 15.85
C GLN A 91 -2.44 2.40 15.11
N ILE A 92 -1.94 1.30 15.67
CA ILE A 92 -2.08 -0.04 15.07
C ILE A 92 -3.55 -0.46 15.06
N PHE A 93 -4.28 -0.22 16.16
CA PHE A 93 -5.71 -0.49 16.20
C PHE A 93 -6.49 0.38 15.20
N SER A 94 -6.09 1.64 15.02
CA SER A 94 -6.68 2.53 14.02
C SER A 94 -6.48 1.97 12.60
N ASN A 95 -5.25 1.53 12.28
CA ASN A 95 -4.93 0.92 10.99
C ASN A 95 -5.75 -0.35 10.75
N LEU A 96 -5.85 -1.25 11.73
CA LEU A 96 -6.64 -2.49 11.61
C LEU A 96 -8.15 -2.21 11.46
N LYS A 97 -8.70 -1.24 12.19
CA LYS A 97 -10.10 -0.80 12.00
C LYS A 97 -10.32 -0.24 10.59
N LYS A 98 -9.37 0.55 10.09
CA LYS A 98 -9.40 1.07 8.73
C LYS A 98 -9.37 -0.05 7.69
N ALA A 99 -8.58 -1.10 7.92
CA ALA A 99 -8.56 -2.29 7.06
C ALA A 99 -9.95 -2.93 6.95
N ILE A 100 -10.60 -3.18 8.09
CA ILE A 100 -11.94 -3.76 8.14
C ILE A 100 -12.94 -2.90 7.34
N LEU A 101 -12.88 -1.57 7.48
CA LEU A 101 -13.75 -0.66 6.73
C LEU A 101 -13.50 -0.71 5.22
N ILE A 102 -12.24 -0.75 4.80
CA ILE A 102 -11.86 -0.84 3.39
C ILE A 102 -12.39 -2.15 2.79
N PHE A 103 -12.14 -3.28 3.43
CA PHE A 103 -12.56 -4.59 2.91
C PHE A 103 -14.08 -4.77 2.91
N LYS A 104 -14.80 -4.25 3.91
CA LYS A 104 -16.27 -4.26 3.93
C LYS A 104 -16.87 -3.42 2.79
N LYS A 105 -16.23 -2.31 2.42
CA LYS A 105 -16.68 -1.46 1.30
C LYS A 105 -16.36 -2.07 -0.07
N ALA A 106 -15.30 -2.87 -0.17
CA ALA A 106 -14.88 -3.49 -1.43
C ALA A 106 -15.65 -4.78 -1.78
N GLY A 107 -16.26 -5.44 -0.80
CA GLY A 107 -17.09 -6.64 -1.00
C GLY A 107 -18.58 -6.36 -1.26
N LYS A 108 -18.96 -5.09 -1.39
CA LYS A 108 -20.27 -4.64 -1.86
C LYS A 108 -20.15 -4.15 -3.29
#